data_AF-A0AA41UHH2-F1
#
_entry.id   AF-A0AA41UHH2-F1
#
_cell.length_a   1.000
_cell.length_b   1.000
_cell.length_c   1.000
_cell.angle_alpha   90.00
_cell.angle_beta   90.00
_cell.angle_gamma   90.00
#
_symmetry.space_group_name_H-M   'P 1'
#
loop_
_entity.id
_entity.type
_entity.pdbx_description
1 polymer ?
#
loop_
_entity_poly.entity_id
_entity_poly.type
_entity_poly.pdbx_seq_one_letter_code
_entity_poly.pdbx_strand_id
1 'polypeptide(L)'
;MRRAGHRTSGTVILVVQGALVVGSIMTLIVVPLLIAQSRGTGNPTVLPLGYGVNFAVFWGVLAVITAAVSFGLYARGRKRLR
;
A
#
# COMPACT_ATOMS: atom_id res chain seq x y z
N MET A 1 1.32 34.00 -6.83
CA MET A 1 0.39 32.93 -6.34
C MET A 1 0.64 31.51 -6.90
N ARG A 2 1.74 31.20 -7.61
CA ARG A 2 2.02 29.84 -8.19
C ARG A 2 2.71 28.81 -7.28
N ARG A 3 3.28 29.22 -6.13
CA ARG A 3 4.12 28.34 -5.29
C ARG A 3 3.35 27.39 -4.36
N ALA A 4 2.11 27.71 -3.98
CA ALA A 4 1.36 26.93 -2.99
C ALA A 4 0.79 25.61 -3.56
N GLY A 5 0.34 25.60 -4.82
CA GLY A 5 -0.20 24.38 -5.47
C GLY A 5 0.84 23.29 -5.74
N HIS A 6 2.11 23.66 -5.95
CA HIS A 6 3.19 22.68 -6.15
C HIS A 6 3.52 21.91 -4.86
N ARG A 7 3.53 22.57 -3.70
CA ARG A 7 3.87 21.92 -2.43
C ARG A 7 2.86 20.85 -2.04
N THR A 8 1.57 21.10 -2.25
CA THR A 8 0.50 20.13 -1.97
C THR A 8 0.56 18.92 -2.89
N SER A 9 0.92 19.11 -4.17
CA SER A 9 1.13 18.00 -5.10
C SER A 9 2.33 17.14 -4.69
N GLY A 10 3.42 17.76 -4.23
CA GLY A 10 4.61 17.04 -3.78
C GLY A 10 4.34 16.12 -2.59
N THR A 11 3.59 16.58 -1.58
CA THR A 11 3.26 15.75 -0.41
C THR A 11 2.38 14.54 -0.76
N VAL A 12 1.40 14.72 -1.65
CA VAL A 12 0.54 13.60 -2.11
C VAL A 12 1.37 12.54 -2.85
N ILE A 13 2.26 12.98 -3.75
CA ILE A 13 3.16 12.08 -4.47
C ILE A 13 4.03 11.28 -3.50
N LEU A 14 4.55 11.93 -2.46
CA LEU A 14 5.41 11.29 -1.46
C LEU A 14 4.67 10.21 -0.66
N VAL A 15 3.39 10.45 -0.31
CA VAL A 15 2.54 9.44 0.35
C VAL A 15 2.32 8.23 -0.54
N VAL A 16 2.00 8.46 -1.82
CA VAL A 16 1.78 7.37 -2.79
C VAL A 16 3.07 6.58 -3.01
N GLN A 17 4.21 7.25 -3.17
CA GLN A 17 5.52 6.59 -3.29
C GLN A 17 5.85 5.77 -2.05
N GLY A 18 5.62 6.31 -0.85
CA GLY A 18 5.83 5.58 0.40
C GLY A 18 5.00 4.29 0.45
N ALA A 19 3.72 4.37 0.08
CA ALA A 19 2.85 3.21 0.00
C ALA A 19 3.35 2.17 -1.02
N LEU A 20 3.78 2.61 -2.21
CA LEU A 20 4.33 1.71 -3.23
C LEU A 20 5.61 1.02 -2.77
N VAL A 21 6.50 1.72 -2.06
CA VAL A 21 7.72 1.14 -1.48
C VAL A 21 7.36 0.05 -0.47
N VAL A 22 6.45 0.34 0.46
CA VAL A 22 5.99 -0.63 1.47
C VAL A 22 5.34 -1.85 0.80
N GLY A 23 4.45 -1.62 -0.16
CA GLY A 23 3.79 -2.69 -0.91
C GLY A 23 4.78 -3.54 -1.71
N SER A 24 5.81 -2.93 -2.29
CA SER A 24 6.87 -3.64 -3.03
C SER A 24 7.70 -4.53 -2.11
N ILE A 25 8.10 -4.02 -0.94
CA ILE A 25 8.83 -4.82 0.07
C ILE A 25 7.99 -6.01 0.51
N MET A 26 6.70 -5.80 0.82
CA MET A 26 5.80 -6.90 1.19
C MET A 26 5.63 -7.91 0.05
N THR A 27 5.58 -7.45 -1.20
CA THR A 27 5.51 -8.34 -2.38
C THR A 27 6.75 -9.21 -2.51
N LEU A 28 7.95 -8.63 -2.33
CA LEU A 28 9.22 -9.36 -2.38
C LEU A 28 9.31 -10.44 -1.30
N ILE A 29 8.67 -10.24 -0.15
CA ILE A 29 8.64 -11.23 0.93
C ILE A 29 7.56 -12.28 0.65
N VAL A 30 6.32 -11.86 0.37
CA VAL A 30 5.15 -12.74 0.39
C VAL A 30 5.00 -13.58 -0.88
N VAL A 31 5.41 -13.07 -2.05
CA VAL A 31 5.27 -13.81 -3.32
C VAL A 31 6.09 -15.11 -3.33
N PRO A 32 7.39 -15.12 -2.92
CA PRO A 32 8.13 -16.37 -2.78
C PRO A 32 7.47 -17.35 -1.79
N LEU A 33 6.91 -16.84 -0.70
CA LEU A 33 6.16 -17.66 0.27
C LEU A 33 4.91 -18.28 -0.36
N LEU A 34 4.16 -17.54 -1.18
CA LEU A 34 3.02 -18.08 -1.92
C LEU A 34 3.42 -19.20 -2.88
N ILE A 35 4.52 -19.01 -3.61
CA ILE A 35 5.06 -20.02 -4.54
C ILE A 35 5.51 -21.26 -3.76
N ALA A 36 6.12 -21.09 -2.59
CA ALA A 36 6.49 -22.21 -1.73
C ALA A 36 5.24 -22.95 -1.22
N GLN A 37 4.20 -22.22 -0.81
CA GLN A 37 2.94 -22.81 -0.36
C GLN A 37 2.23 -23.58 -1.47
N SER A 38 2.22 -23.08 -2.71
CA SER A 38 1.56 -23.76 -3.84
C SER A 38 2.25 -25.06 -4.26
N ARG A 39 3.51 -25.26 -3.90
CA ARG A 39 4.26 -26.50 -4.12
C ARG A 39 4.01 -27.58 -3.05
N GLY A 40 3.17 -27.27 -2.06
CA GLY A 40 2.83 -28.18 -0.95
C GLY A 40 3.79 -28.06 0.23
N THR A 41 3.24 -28.17 1.44
CA THR A 41 4.04 -28.25 2.67
C THR A 41 4.40 -29.71 2.93
N GLY A 42 5.70 -30.02 3.03
CA GLY A 42 6.17 -31.37 3.33
C GLY A 42 5.74 -31.92 4.71
N ASN A 43 4.97 -31.14 5.48
CA ASN A 43 4.48 -31.51 6.80
C ASN A 43 2.95 -31.29 6.88
N PRO A 44 2.15 -32.36 7.00
CA PRO A 44 0.68 -32.29 6.92
C PRO A 44 0.00 -31.71 8.16
N THR A 45 0.73 -31.44 9.25
CA THR A 45 0.24 -30.81 10.48
C THR A 45 0.30 -29.28 10.46
N VAL A 46 0.90 -28.68 9.44
CA VAL A 46 0.93 -27.22 9.28
C VAL A 46 -0.42 -26.77 8.72
N LEU A 47 -1.20 -26.04 9.51
CA LEU A 47 -2.43 -25.44 9.04
C LEU A 47 -2.09 -24.39 7.96
N PRO A 48 -2.54 -24.54 6.70
CA PRO A 48 -2.20 -23.59 5.65
C PRO A 48 -2.90 -22.27 5.95
N LEU A 49 -2.17 -21.29 6.48
CA LEU A 49 -2.68 -19.93 6.58
C LEU A 49 -2.89 -19.41 5.14
N GLY A 50 -4.03 -18.78 4.88
CA GLY A 50 -4.37 -18.23 3.57
C GLY A 50 -3.54 -17.01 3.21
N TYR A 51 -2.21 -17.18 3.02
CA TYR A 51 -1.27 -16.09 2.74
C TYR A 51 -1.68 -15.27 1.51
N GLY A 52 -2.24 -15.92 0.49
CA GLY A 52 -2.76 -15.23 -0.71
C GLY A 52 -3.90 -14.26 -0.38
N VAL A 53 -4.87 -14.70 0.44
CA VAL A 53 -5.99 -13.86 0.85
C VAL A 53 -5.51 -12.71 1.73
N ASN A 54 -4.65 -13.00 2.72
CA ASN A 54 -4.11 -11.97 3.61
C ASN A 54 -3.29 -10.92 2.85
N PHE A 55 -2.54 -11.35 1.82
CA PHE A 55 -1.77 -10.44 0.97
C PHE A 55 -2.66 -9.54 0.11
N ALA A 56 -3.76 -10.08 -0.45
CA ALA A 56 -4.74 -9.28 -1.17
C ALA A 56 -5.43 -8.26 -0.25
N VAL A 57 -5.81 -8.68 0.96
CA VAL A 57 -6.38 -7.79 1.99
C VAL A 57 -5.38 -6.69 2.37
N PHE A 58 -4.11 -7.04 2.57
CA PHE A 58 -3.04 -6.07 2.86
C PHE A 58 -2.96 -4.98 1.78
N TRP A 59 -2.91 -5.35 0.50
CA TRP A 59 -2.89 -4.39 -0.60
C TRP A 59 -4.16 -3.52 -0.65
N GLY A 60 -5.32 -4.13 -0.42
CA GLY A 60 -6.59 -3.40 -0.32
C GLY A 60 -6.58 -2.34 0.78
N VAL A 61 -6.18 -2.72 1.99
CA VAL A 61 -6.08 -1.80 3.13
C VAL A 61 -5.05 -0.70 2.86
N LEU A 62 -3.88 -1.05 2.32
CA LEU A 62 -2.83 -0.09 2.00
C LEU A 62 -3.32 0.94 0.96
N ALA A 63 -4.03 0.49 -0.08
CA ALA A 63 -4.59 1.37 -1.10
C ALA A 63 -5.64 2.32 -0.51
N VAL A 64 -6.55 1.80 0.33
CA VAL A 64 -7.60 2.60 0.99
C VAL A 64 -6.99 3.68 1.88
N ILE A 65 -6.03 3.32 2.74
CA ILE A 65 -5.35 4.27 3.62
C ILE A 65 -4.63 5.34 2.79
N THR A 66 -3.88 4.93 1.77
CA THR A 66 -3.14 5.84 0.89
C THR A 66 -4.08 6.82 0.18
N ALA A 67 -5.21 6.35 -0.33
CA ALA A 67 -6.23 7.18 -0.97
C ALA A 67 -6.87 8.17 0.01
N ALA A 68 -7.25 7.71 1.20
CA ALA A 68 -7.87 8.55 2.23
C ALA A 68 -6.92 9.67 2.69
N VAL A 69 -5.64 9.33 2.95
CA VAL A 69 -4.62 10.31 3.35
C VAL A 69 -4.34 11.30 2.23
N SER A 70 -4.13 10.81 1.00
CA SER A 70 -3.90 11.64 -0.19
C SER A 70 -5.04 12.62 -0.42
N PHE A 71 -6.29 12.13 -0.35
CA PHE A 71 -7.47 12.96 -0.52
C PHE A 71 -7.60 14.02 0.59
N GLY A 72 -7.36 13.64 1.85
CA GLY A 72 -7.38 14.56 2.98
C GLY A 72 -6.34 15.68 2.85
N LEU A 73 -5.12 15.35 2.42
CA LEU A 73 -4.06 16.33 2.16
C LEU A 73 -4.41 17.27 1.01
N TYR A 74 -4.93 16.71 -0.10
CA TYR A 74 -5.36 17.49 -1.25
C TYR A 74 -6.49 18.47 -0.90
N ALA A 75 -7.52 17.98 -0.18
CA ALA A 75 -8.65 18.79 0.25
C ALA A 75 -8.23 19.94 1.19
N ARG A 76 -7.31 19.68 2.13
CA ARG A 76 -6.73 20.71 3.01
C ARG A 76 -5.93 21.76 2.23
N GLY A 77 -5.15 21.33 1.24
CA GLY A 77 -4.41 22.22 0.36
C GLY A 77 -5.32 23.16 -0.44
N ARG A 78 -6.43 22.64 -0.96
CA ARG A 78 -7.41 23.40 -1.72
C ARG A 78 -8.14 24.44 -0.86
N LYS A 79 -8.48 24.12 0.38
CA LYS A 79 -9.14 25.06 1.31
C LYS A 79 -8.26 26.25 1.69
N ARG A 80 -6.93 26.09 1.71
CA ARG A 80 -5.99 27.20 1.97
C ARG A 80 -5.80 28.17 0.79
N LEU A 81 -6.26 27.78 -0.40
CA LEU A 81 -6.16 28.58 -1.62
C LEU A 81 -7.44 29.36 -1.95
N ARG A 82 -8.57 28.99 -1.33
CA ARG A 82 -9.79 29.78 -1.31
C ARG A 82 -9.70 30.81 -0.20
#